data_AF-L0JZ30-F1
#
_entry.id   AF-L0JZ30-F1
#
_cell.length_a   1.000
_cell.length_b   1.000
_cell.length_c   1.000
_cell.angle_alpha   90.00
_cell.angle_beta   90.00
_cell.angle_gamma   90.00
#
_symmetry.space_group_name_H-M   'P 1'
#
loop_
_entity.id
_entity.type
_entity.pdbx_description
1 polymer ?
#
loop_
_entity_poly.entity_id
_entity_poly.type
_entity_poly.pdbx_seq_one_letter_code
_entity_poly.pdbx_strand_id
1 'polypeptide(L)'
;MVSEIPPEDVKEKLENEDVQIVDIRPESEYERGHIPGAINIPMSRLASEIDEYDWGDDVVVACPIGQSSVQAARLIGSFEDVDGDAVASMAGGYREWEYDLETSADGEAEAEIETESEA
;
A
#
# COMPACT_ATOMS: atom_id res chain seq x y z
N MET A 1 -13.62 6.39 -13.05
CA MET A 1 -13.30 7.45 -12.05
C MET A 1 -12.58 6.70 -10.95
N VAL A 2 -11.42 7.16 -10.46
CA VAL A 2 -10.70 6.40 -9.41
C VAL A 2 -11.44 6.59 -8.10
N SER A 3 -11.72 5.46 -7.44
CA SER A 3 -12.27 5.45 -6.09
C SER A 3 -11.18 5.86 -5.10
N GLU A 4 -11.54 6.70 -4.14
CA GLU A 4 -10.67 7.07 -3.02
C GLU A 4 -11.24 6.43 -1.76
N ILE A 5 -10.39 5.75 -0.99
CA ILE A 5 -10.77 5.10 0.27
C ILE A 5 -9.94 5.64 1.43
N PRO A 6 -10.53 5.86 2.61
CA PRO A 6 -9.80 6.32 3.79
C PRO A 6 -8.85 5.24 4.33
N PRO A 7 -7.81 5.63 5.11
CA PRO A 7 -6.88 4.70 5.74
C PRO A 7 -7.55 3.62 6.60
N GLU A 8 -8.68 3.92 7.24
CA GLU A 8 -9.45 2.95 8.04
C GLU A 8 -9.96 1.77 7.22
N ASP A 9 -10.50 2.03 6.01
CA ASP A 9 -11.00 0.99 5.10
C ASP A 9 -9.84 0.17 4.54
N VAL A 10 -8.69 0.80 4.28
CA VAL A 10 -7.47 0.10 3.85
C VAL A 10 -7.01 -0.87 4.93
N LYS A 11 -7.03 -0.44 6.19
CA LYS A 11 -6.65 -1.27 7.33
C LYS A 11 -7.61 -2.45 7.51
N GLU A 12 -8.92 -2.25 7.39
CA GLU A 12 -9.90 -3.34 7.44
C GLU A 12 -9.67 -4.36 6.32
N LYS A 13 -9.40 -3.90 5.10
CA LYS A 13 -9.09 -4.78 3.97
C LYS A 13 -7.81 -5.58 4.17
N LEU A 14 -6.78 -4.96 4.76
CA LEU A 14 -5.52 -5.65 5.10
C LEU A 14 -5.73 -6.78 6.13
N GLU A 15 -6.58 -6.55 7.13
CA GLU A 15 -6.91 -7.57 8.16
C GLU A 15 -7.62 -8.80 7.57
N ASN A 16 -8.24 -8.67 6.40
CA ASN A 16 -8.88 -9.78 5.69
C ASN A 16 -8.01 -10.37 4.56
N GLU A 17 -6.79 -9.85 4.34
CA GLU A 17 -5.88 -10.25 3.27
C GLU A 17 -6.49 -10.11 1.85
N ASP A 18 -7.52 -9.27 1.71
CA ASP A 18 -8.32 -9.08 0.50
C ASP A 18 -7.83 -7.89 -0.35
N VAL A 19 -6.61 -7.41 -0.14
CA VAL A 19 -6.11 -6.21 -0.84
C VAL A 19 -4.61 -6.24 -1.11
N GLN A 20 -4.24 -5.81 -2.31
CA GLN A 20 -2.86 -5.54 -2.69
C GLN A 20 -2.55 -4.05 -2.50
N ILE A 21 -1.63 -3.73 -1.58
CA ILE A 21 -1.18 -2.36 -1.35
C ILE A 21 0.03 -2.03 -2.22
N VAL A 22 -0.03 -0.91 -2.93
CA VAL A 22 1.03 -0.42 -3.81
C VAL A 22 1.57 0.89 -3.28
N ASP A 23 2.80 0.89 -2.76
CA ASP A 23 3.49 2.10 -2.32
C ASP A 23 4.29 2.72 -3.48
N ILE A 24 3.86 3.89 -3.96
CA ILE A 24 4.53 4.59 -5.06
C ILE A 24 5.59 5.60 -4.61
N ARG A 25 5.93 5.63 -3.31
CA ARG A 25 7.01 6.45 -2.75
C ARG A 25 8.39 5.93 -3.17
N PRO A 26 9.45 6.75 -3.02
CA PRO A 26 10.82 6.30 -3.20
C PRO A 26 11.15 5.11 -2.28
N GLU A 27 12.02 4.22 -2.76
CA GLU A 27 12.51 3.04 -2.02
C GLU A 27 12.98 3.41 -0.61
N SER A 28 13.72 4.53 -0.48
CA SER A 28 14.23 5.02 0.80
C SER A 28 13.15 5.46 1.80
N GLU A 29 11.95 5.83 1.35
CA GLU A 29 10.81 6.09 2.25
C GLU A 29 10.11 4.80 2.64
N TYR A 30 9.99 3.85 1.70
CA TYR A 30 9.42 2.53 1.95
C TYR A 30 10.26 1.75 2.97
N GLU A 31 11.58 1.72 2.82
CA GLU A 31 12.51 1.04 3.74
C GLU A 31 12.43 1.59 5.17
N ARG A 32 12.10 2.88 5.31
CA ARG A 32 11.95 3.56 6.61
C ARG A 32 10.62 3.29 7.30
N GLY A 33 9.65 2.72 6.60
CA GLY A 33 8.32 2.45 7.10
C GLY A 33 7.30 2.43 5.98
N HIS A 34 6.64 1.30 5.78
CA HIS A 34 5.60 1.07 4.78
C HIS A 34 4.43 0.29 5.38
N ILE A 35 3.26 0.35 4.72
CA ILE A 35 2.08 -0.41 5.14
C ILE A 35 2.42 -1.90 5.07
N PRO A 36 1.98 -2.72 6.05
CA PRO A 36 2.29 -4.14 6.04
C PRO A 36 1.89 -4.85 4.75
N GLY A 37 2.76 -5.70 4.22
CA GLY A 37 2.55 -6.41 2.95
C GLY A 37 2.52 -5.52 1.69
N ALA A 38 2.79 -4.22 1.80
CA ALA A 38 2.80 -3.32 0.64
C ALA A 38 3.97 -3.62 -0.30
N ILE A 39 3.71 -3.54 -1.60
CA ILE A 39 4.72 -3.67 -2.66
C ILE A 39 5.19 -2.26 -3.03
N ASN A 40 6.51 -2.01 -2.98
CA ASN A 40 7.05 -0.73 -3.44
C ASN A 40 7.23 -0.70 -4.95
N ILE A 41 6.49 0.18 -5.62
CA ILE A 41 6.63 0.44 -7.05
C ILE A 41 6.73 1.96 -7.25
N PRO A 42 7.93 2.56 -7.17
CA PRO A 42 8.08 4.00 -7.26
C PRO A 42 7.39 4.56 -8.52
N MET A 43 6.72 5.71 -8.39
CA MET A 43 5.99 6.32 -9.52
C MET A 43 6.83 6.47 -10.79
N SER A 44 8.15 6.71 -10.66
CA SER A 44 9.08 6.83 -11.79
C SER A 44 9.28 5.52 -12.57
N ARG A 45 9.08 4.37 -11.92
CA ARG A 45 9.21 3.04 -12.50
C ARG A 45 7.87 2.45 -12.93
N LEU A 46 6.80 2.77 -12.21
CA LEU A 46 5.44 2.24 -12.45
C LEU A 46 5.04 2.30 -13.93
N ALA A 47 5.27 3.43 -14.61
CA ALA A 47 4.87 3.57 -16.01
C ALA A 47 5.66 2.71 -17.01
N SER A 48 6.83 2.19 -16.63
CA SER A 48 7.67 1.34 -17.48
C SER A 48 7.60 -0.14 -17.10
N GLU A 49 7.18 -0.44 -15.87
CA GLU A 49 7.18 -1.80 -15.30
C GLU A 49 5.77 -2.30 -14.98
N ILE A 50 4.71 -1.56 -15.32
CA ILE A 50 3.31 -1.92 -15.02
C ILE A 50 2.92 -3.32 -15.51
N ASP A 51 3.46 -3.75 -16.65
CA ASP A 51 3.27 -5.06 -17.27
C ASP A 51 4.01 -6.20 -16.55
N GLU A 52 4.92 -5.90 -15.62
CA GLU A 52 5.74 -6.88 -14.90
C GLU A 52 5.12 -7.36 -13.59
N TYR A 53 4.04 -6.71 -13.14
CA TYR A 53 3.35 -7.03 -11.90
C TYR A 53 2.07 -7.83 -12.16
N ASP A 54 1.85 -8.84 -11.33
CA ASP A 54 0.58 -9.53 -11.23
C ASP A 54 -0.34 -8.67 -10.34
N TRP A 55 -1.42 -8.17 -10.90
CA TRP A 55 -2.37 -7.31 -10.21
C TRP A 55 -3.51 -8.16 -9.63
N GLY A 56 -3.72 -8.08 -8.32
CA GLY A 56 -4.85 -8.75 -7.67
C GLY A 56 -6.22 -8.11 -7.98
N ASP A 57 -7.27 -8.77 -7.49
CA ASP A 57 -8.67 -8.35 -7.68
C ASP A 57 -9.09 -7.11 -6.87
N ASP A 58 -8.23 -6.58 -6.00
CA ASP A 58 -8.43 -5.32 -5.26
C ASP A 58 -7.06 -4.67 -5.01
N VAL A 59 -6.85 -3.49 -5.58
CA VAL A 59 -5.56 -2.79 -5.55
C VAL A 59 -5.73 -1.41 -4.95
N VAL A 60 -4.92 -1.10 -3.94
CA VAL A 60 -4.92 0.23 -3.31
C VAL A 60 -3.56 0.87 -3.45
N VAL A 61 -3.55 2.03 -4.08
CA VAL A 61 -2.32 2.80 -4.30
C VAL A 61 -2.15 3.86 -3.21
N ALA A 62 -0.99 3.84 -2.55
CA ALA A 62 -0.62 4.79 -1.51
C ALA A 62 0.57 5.66 -1.96
N CYS A 63 0.49 6.96 -1.68
CA CYS A 63 1.57 7.91 -1.89
C CYS A 63 1.73 8.81 -0.64
N PRO A 64 2.63 9.81 -0.61
CA PRO A 64 2.82 10.60 0.60
C PRO A 64 1.56 11.35 1.07
N ILE A 65 0.73 11.84 0.14
CA ILE A 65 -0.38 12.77 0.45
C ILE A 65 -1.69 12.49 -0.31
N GLY A 66 -1.86 11.32 -0.91
CA GLY A 66 -3.06 10.95 -1.69
C GLY A 66 -3.20 11.56 -3.11
N GLN A 67 -2.31 12.47 -3.52
CA GLN A 67 -2.45 13.18 -4.82
C GLN A 67 -1.91 12.38 -6.02
N SER A 68 -0.70 11.85 -5.89
CA SER A 68 -0.03 11.11 -6.97
C SER A 68 -0.58 9.69 -7.11
N SER A 69 -1.13 9.13 -6.03
CA SER A 69 -1.77 7.81 -6.02
C SER A 69 -2.99 7.75 -6.93
N VAL A 70 -3.76 8.84 -7.08
CA VAL A 70 -4.89 8.88 -8.03
C VAL A 70 -4.41 8.71 -9.48
N GLN A 71 -3.26 9.27 -9.85
CA GLN A 71 -2.71 9.12 -11.20
C GLN A 71 -2.15 7.72 -11.43
N ALA A 72 -1.45 7.17 -10.43
CA ALA A 72 -0.96 5.80 -10.47
C ALA A 72 -2.10 4.78 -10.55
N ALA A 73 -3.17 4.95 -9.76
CA ALA A 73 -4.37 4.11 -9.81
C ALA A 73 -5.04 4.14 -11.19
N ARG A 74 -5.12 5.31 -11.84
CA ARG A 74 -5.62 5.40 -13.23
C ARG A 74 -4.76 4.64 -14.22
N LEU A 75 -3.45 4.68 -14.02
CA LEU A 75 -2.49 4.02 -14.90
C LEU A 75 -2.62 2.49 -14.75
N ILE A 76 -2.63 2.00 -13.52
CA ILE A 76 -2.84 0.58 -13.18
C ILE A 76 -4.18 0.09 -13.72
N GLY A 77 -5.28 0.79 -13.41
CA GLY A 77 -6.61 0.44 -13.91
C GLY A 77 -6.85 0.68 -15.40
N SER A 78 -5.85 1.16 -16.16
CA SER A 78 -5.91 1.24 -17.62
C SER A 78 -5.24 0.05 -18.31
N PHE A 79 -4.61 -0.84 -17.53
CA PHE A 79 -3.95 -2.04 -18.04
C PHE A 79 -4.98 -3.12 -18.40
N GLU A 80 -4.67 -3.93 -19.42
CA GLU A 80 -5.65 -4.85 -20.04
C GLU A 80 -6.09 -5.96 -19.09
N ASP A 81 -5.20 -6.41 -18.20
CA ASP A 81 -5.42 -7.48 -17.24
C ASP A 81 -5.91 -6.99 -15.87
N VAL A 82 -6.28 -5.70 -15.76
CA VAL A 82 -6.73 -5.09 -14.50
C VAL A 82 -8.17 -4.61 -14.62
N ASP A 83 -9.01 -5.04 -13.69
CA ASP A 83 -10.31 -4.43 -13.49
C ASP A 83 -10.14 -3.01 -12.94
N GLY A 84 -10.33 -2.00 -13.79
CA GLY A 84 -10.10 -0.60 -13.39
C GLY A 84 -11.00 -0.11 -12.24
N ASP A 85 -12.12 -0.77 -11.96
CA ASP A 85 -12.99 -0.51 -10.81
C ASP A 85 -12.47 -1.13 -9.50
N ALA A 86 -11.54 -2.08 -9.58
CA ALA A 86 -10.84 -2.68 -8.44
C ALA A 86 -9.64 -1.86 -7.95
N VAL A 87 -9.29 -0.77 -8.65
CA VAL A 87 -8.13 0.07 -8.31
C VAL A 87 -8.56 1.35 -7.62
N ALA A 88 -8.13 1.52 -6.37
CA ALA A 88 -8.40 2.69 -5.55
C ALA A 88 -7.12 3.45 -5.17
N SER A 89 -7.29 4.71 -4.79
CA SER A 89 -6.26 5.53 -4.15
C SER A 89 -6.56 5.65 -2.66
N MET A 90 -5.54 5.50 -1.81
CA MET A 90 -5.69 5.79 -0.39
C MET A 90 -5.76 7.31 -0.18
N ALA A 91 -6.88 7.79 0.33
CA ALA A 91 -7.10 9.19 0.70
C ALA A 91 -6.08 9.60 1.78
N GLY A 92 -5.54 10.81 1.67
CA GLY A 92 -4.53 11.31 2.60
C GLY A 92 -3.13 10.72 2.46
N GLY A 93 -3.03 9.54 1.83
CA GLY A 93 -1.78 8.82 1.69
C GLY A 93 -1.15 8.48 3.04
N TYR A 94 0.16 8.22 3.04
CA TYR A 94 0.91 7.87 4.25
C TYR A 94 0.87 8.92 5.37
N ARG A 95 0.48 10.17 5.08
CA ARG A 95 0.32 11.20 6.12
C ARG A 95 -0.89 11.00 7.02
N GLU A 96 -1.94 10.37 6.51
CA GLU A 96 -3.16 10.06 7.28
C GLU A 96 -3.17 8.60 7.74
N TRP A 97 -2.12 7.83 7.43
CA TRP A 97 -1.93 6.50 7.98
C TRP A 97 -1.45 6.60 9.44
N GLU A 98 -2.31 6.24 10.38
CA GLU A 98 -2.05 6.28 11.82
C GLU A 98 -1.80 4.89 12.44
N TYR A 99 -1.75 3.83 11.61
CA TYR A 99 -1.55 2.45 12.05
C TYR A 99 -0.10 2.00 11.92
N ASP A 100 0.17 0.75 12.30
CA ASP A 100 1.49 0.16 12.24
C ASP A 100 2.08 0.17 10.82
N LEU A 101 3.41 0.32 10.77
CA LEU A 101 4.21 0.28 9.56
C LEU A 101 5.26 -0.81 9.72
N GLU A 102 5.47 -1.60 8.68
CA GLU A 102 6.60 -2.50 8.56
C GLU A 102 7.84 -1.73 8.10
N THR A 103 8.99 -2.12 8.60
CA THR A 103 10.30 -1.63 8.16
C THR A 103 11.01 -2.77 7.46
N SER A 104 11.56 -2.53 6.27
CA SER A 104 12.29 -3.57 5.52
C SER A 104 13.60 -3.98 6.22
N ALA A 105 13.97 -3.32 7.33
CA ALA A 105 15.06 -3.72 8.21
C ALA A 105 14.68 -4.83 9.22
N ASP A 106 13.39 -5.14 9.37
CA ASP A 106 12.86 -6.07 10.37
C ASP A 106 12.24 -7.30 9.70
N GLY A 107 12.94 -7.86 8.70
CA GLY A 107 12.80 -9.29 8.44
C GLY A 107 13.49 -10.04 9.58
N GLU A 108 12.77 -10.28 10.68
CA GLU A 108 13.07 -11.10 11.88
C GLU A 108 12.71 -10.34 13.19
N ALA A 109 11.43 -10.14 13.46
CA ALA A 109 10.95 -9.91 14.83
C ALA A 109 9.49 -10.36 15.00
N GLU A 110 9.18 -11.60 14.60
CA GLU A 110 7.97 -12.24 15.11
C GLU A 110 8.16 -12.63 16.58
N ALA A 111 7.24 -12.12 17.39
CA ALA A 111 6.64 -12.74 18.56
C ALA A 111 7.55 -13.12 19.76
N GLU A 112 7.44 -12.36 20.86
CA GLU A 112 7.25 -12.91 22.21
C GLU A 112 6.35 -11.99 23.05
N ILE A 113 5.05 -12.29 22.95
CA ILE A 113 4.01 -12.42 24.00
C ILE A 113 4.31 -11.81 25.38
N GLU A 114 3.35 -11.00 25.81
CA GLU A 114 2.96 -10.63 27.17
C GLU A 114 3.33 -11.64 28.29
N THR A 115 3.96 -11.19 29.38
CA THR A 115 3.54 -11.54 30.76
C THR A 115 3.99 -10.46 31.76
N GLU A 116 3.01 -9.73 32.27
CA GLU A 116 2.70 -9.54 33.70
C GLU A 116 3.82 -9.26 34.73
N SER A 117 3.62 -8.13 35.42
CA SER A 117 3.62 -7.93 36.88
C SER A 117 4.89 -8.09 37.75
N GLU A 118 5.08 -7.04 38.54
CA GLU A 118 5.56 -7.01 39.93
C GLU A 118 7.02 -7.41 40.27
N ALA A 119 7.79 -6.42 40.73
CA ALA A 119 8.33 -6.38 42.10
C ALA A 119 8.95 -5.01 42.43
#